data_AF-A0A838P7V9-F1
#
_entry.id   AF-A0A838P7V9-F1
#
_cell.length_a   1.000
_cell.length_b   1.000
_cell.length_c   1.000
_cell.angle_alpha   90.00
_cell.angle_beta   90.00
_cell.angle_gamma   90.00
#
_symmetry.space_group_name_H-M   'P 1'
#
loop_
_entity.id
_entity.type
_entity.pdbx_description
1 polymer ?
#
loop_
_entity_poly.entity_id
_entity_poly.type
_entity_poly.pdbx_seq_one_letter_code
_entity_poly.pdbx_strand_id
1 'polypeptide(L)'
;LRAARSGERDDRPPRVVELGGRVVPVVGRVTMDMCMVAVEAGAVAAGDVATMYGGIVSLDAQAAAAGTISYELLTALGARVIRRYRGPA
;
A
#
# COMPACT_ATOMS: atom_id res chain seq x y z
N LEU A 1 20.50 -8.78 -13.39
CA LEU A 1 20.18 -9.15 -12.00
C LEU A 1 21.12 -8.39 -11.07
N ARG A 2 20.63 -7.48 -10.20
CA ARG A 2 21.46 -6.92 -9.12
C ARG A 2 21.25 -7.76 -7.87
N ALA A 3 22.32 -8.40 -7.39
CA ALA A 3 22.36 -9.06 -6.10
C ALA A 3 22.09 -8.03 -4.99
N ALA A 4 21.26 -8.39 -4.01
CA ALA A 4 21.07 -7.59 -2.81
C ALA A 4 22.42 -7.39 -2.13
N ARG A 5 22.86 -6.15 -1.96
CA ARG A 5 24.04 -5.83 -1.16
C ARG A 5 23.67 -6.12 0.30
N SER A 6 24.37 -7.08 0.89
CA SER A 6 24.36 -7.35 2.32
C SER A 6 24.81 -6.09 3.07
N GLY A 7 23.88 -5.38 3.73
CA GLY A 7 24.23 -4.33 4.69
C GLY A 7 23.38 -3.07 4.72
N GLU A 8 22.41 -2.87 3.83
CA GLU A 8 21.55 -1.68 3.87
C GLU A 8 20.23 -2.03 4.57
N ARG A 9 20.10 -1.66 5.85
CA ARG A 9 18.79 -1.72 6.51
C ARG A 9 17.96 -0.60 5.91
N ASP A 10 16.89 -0.96 5.23
CA ASP A 10 15.85 -0.03 4.85
C ASP A 10 15.20 0.49 6.15
N ASP A 11 15.54 1.71 6.55
CA ASP A 11 15.01 2.41 7.73
C ASP A 11 13.63 3.02 7.45
N ARG A 12 13.12 2.88 6.23
CA ARG A 12 11.77 3.30 5.88
C ARG A 12 10.75 2.55 6.73
N PRO A 13 9.65 3.24 7.10
CA PRO A 13 8.56 2.57 7.78
C PRO A 13 8.00 1.44 6.91
N PRO A 14 7.42 0.40 7.54
CA PRO A 14 6.86 -0.71 6.79
C PRO A 14 5.71 -0.23 5.90
N ARG A 15 5.62 -0.83 4.72
CA ARG A 15 4.48 -0.65 3.83
C ARG A 15 3.30 -1.41 4.42
N VAL A 16 2.15 -0.76 4.50
CA VAL A 16 0.96 -1.33 5.14
C VAL A 16 -0.26 -1.21 4.25
N VAL A 17 -1.27 -2.03 4.51
CA VAL A 17 -2.58 -1.99 3.85
C VAL A 17 -3.63 -2.11 4.94
N GLU A 18 -4.74 -1.41 4.79
CA GLU A 18 -5.90 -1.61 5.65
C GLU A 18 -6.84 -2.66 5.03
N LEU A 19 -7.22 -3.66 5.83
CA LEU A 19 -8.14 -4.73 5.48
C LEU A 19 -9.07 -5.02 6.67
N GLY A 20 -10.38 -5.03 6.45
CA GLY A 20 -11.36 -5.30 7.51
C GLY A 20 -11.24 -4.36 8.73
N GLY A 21 -10.84 -3.10 8.51
CA GLY A 21 -10.62 -2.11 9.58
C GLY A 21 -9.34 -2.32 10.39
N ARG A 22 -8.41 -3.15 9.92
CA ARG A 22 -7.11 -3.41 10.56
C ARG A 22 -5.96 -3.09 9.61
N VAL A 23 -4.84 -2.63 10.16
CA VAL A 23 -3.62 -2.38 9.40
C VAL A 23 -2.77 -3.64 9.38
N VAL A 24 -2.43 -4.12 8.19
CA VAL A 24 -1.61 -5.33 7.97
C VAL A 24 -0.36 -5.00 7.14
N PRO A 25 0.77 -5.69 7.37
CA PRO A 25 2.01 -5.40 6.66
C PRO A 25 2.00 -6.01 5.26
N VAL A 26 2.56 -5.26 4.30
CA VAL A 26 2.91 -5.79 2.97
C VAL A 26 4.13 -6.69 3.10
N VAL A 27 4.07 -7.86 2.49
CA VAL A 27 5.16 -8.85 2.48
C VAL A 27 5.59 -9.16 1.06
N GLY A 28 6.90 -9.35 0.88
CA GLY A 28 7.48 -9.58 -0.45
C GLY A 28 7.52 -8.32 -1.31
N ARG A 29 7.69 -8.51 -2.63
CA ARG A 29 7.79 -7.41 -3.60
C ARG A 29 6.41 -7.09 -4.16
N VAL A 30 6.06 -5.80 -4.21
CA VAL A 30 4.95 -5.31 -5.03
C VAL A 30 5.29 -5.55 -6.50
N THR A 31 4.35 -6.11 -7.25
CA THR A 31 4.47 -6.39 -8.68
C THR A 31 3.67 -5.39 -9.50
N MET A 32 3.57 -5.59 -10.83
CA MET A 32 2.78 -4.70 -11.69
C MET A 32 1.30 -4.62 -11.29
N ASP A 33 0.71 -5.75 -10.88
CA ASP A 33 -0.74 -5.88 -10.70
C ASP A 33 -1.14 -6.49 -9.34
N MET A 34 -0.17 -6.94 -8.53
CA MET A 34 -0.43 -7.60 -7.25
C MET A 34 0.49 -7.10 -6.14
N CYS A 35 -0.07 -7.07 -4.93
CA CYS A 35 0.61 -6.84 -3.66
C CYS A 35 0.20 -7.96 -2.69
N MET A 36 1.13 -8.43 -1.87
CA MET A 36 0.87 -9.49 -0.89
C MET A 36 0.93 -8.89 0.51
N VAL A 37 0.03 -9.33 1.39
CA VAL A 37 -0.09 -8.84 2.75
C VAL A 37 -0.15 -10.03 3.71
N ALA A 38 0.41 -9.89 4.90
CA ALA A 38 0.33 -10.94 5.92
C ALA A 38 -1.00 -10.81 6.68
N VAL A 39 -1.79 -11.88 6.66
CA VAL A 39 -3.08 -11.96 7.37
C VAL A 39 -3.16 -13.27 8.15
N GLU A 40 -3.91 -13.26 9.24
CA GLU A 40 -4.24 -14.48 9.98
C GLU A 40 -5.23 -15.34 9.17
N ALA A 41 -5.19 -16.65 9.38
CA ALA A 41 -6.10 -17.56 8.69
C ALA A 41 -7.56 -17.24 9.04
N GLY A 42 -8.40 -17.07 8.01
CA GLY A 42 -9.82 -16.72 8.17
C GLY A 42 -10.10 -15.26 8.52
N ALA A 43 -9.09 -14.39 8.59
CA ALA A 43 -9.29 -12.98 8.92
C ALA A 43 -9.87 -12.14 7.77
N VAL A 44 -9.79 -12.63 6.52
CA VAL A 44 -10.25 -11.95 5.31
C VAL A 44 -10.81 -12.97 4.31
N ALA A 45 -11.66 -12.50 3.41
CA ALA A 45 -12.19 -13.25 2.29
C ALA A 45 -11.95 -12.53 0.96
N ALA A 46 -12.01 -13.27 -0.15
CA ALA A 46 -11.95 -12.67 -1.47
C ALA A 46 -13.14 -11.72 -1.69
N GLY A 47 -12.85 -10.52 -2.17
CA GLY A 47 -13.85 -9.45 -2.34
C GLY A 47 -13.80 -8.38 -1.25
N ASP A 48 -13.10 -8.64 -0.14
CA ASP A 48 -12.87 -7.62 0.89
C ASP A 48 -12.07 -6.44 0.33
N VAL A 49 -12.41 -5.24 0.80
CA VAL A 49 -11.76 -4.00 0.35
C VAL A 49 -10.42 -3.83 1.05
N ALA A 50 -9.35 -3.82 0.25
CA ALA A 50 -8.02 -3.42 0.66
C ALA A 50 -7.81 -1.92 0.41
N THR A 51 -7.61 -1.14 1.47
CA THR A 51 -7.36 0.30 1.38
C THR A 51 -5.86 0.57 1.44
N MET A 52 -5.30 1.11 0.35
CA MET A 52 -3.87 1.45 0.25
C MET A 52 -3.52 2.73 1.01
N TYR A 53 -4.39 3.73 0.96
CA TYR A 53 -4.34 4.98 1.72
C TYR A 53 -5.69 5.70 1.64
N GLY A 54 -5.96 6.60 2.60
CA GLY A 54 -7.20 7.38 2.67
C GLY A 54 -8.26 6.84 3.65
N GLY A 55 -7.92 5.80 4.39
CA GLY A 55 -8.67 5.30 5.56
C GLY A 55 -7.88 5.50 6.84
N ILE A 56 -7.68 4.42 7.61
CA ILE A 56 -6.77 4.35 8.77
C ILE A 56 -5.32 4.60 8.31
N VAL A 57 -4.94 4.05 7.16
CA VAL A 57 -3.62 4.27 6.56
C VAL A 57 -3.59 5.66 5.92
N SER A 58 -2.77 6.56 6.47
CA SER A 58 -2.60 7.90 5.93
C SER A 58 -1.73 7.90 4.67
N LEU A 59 -1.96 8.89 3.82
CA LEU A 59 -1.17 9.09 2.59
C LEU A 59 0.30 9.37 2.90
N ASP A 60 0.57 10.20 3.92
CA ASP A 60 1.93 10.58 4.31
C ASP A 60 2.74 9.39 4.86
N ALA A 61 2.10 8.49 5.62
CA ALA A 61 2.76 7.29 6.12
C ALA A 61 3.19 6.37 4.96
N GLN A 62 2.35 6.23 3.94
CA GLN A 62 2.69 5.44 2.76
C GLN A 62 3.77 6.10 1.89
N ALA A 63 3.76 7.43 1.79
CA ALA A 63 4.80 8.15 1.08
C ALA A 63 6.16 7.93 1.73
N ALA A 64 6.23 8.03 3.07
CA ALA A 64 7.43 7.72 3.85
C ALA A 64 7.88 6.27 3.63
N ALA A 65 6.97 5.30 3.66
CA ALA A 65 7.28 3.88 3.43
C ALA A 65 7.77 3.58 1.99
N ALA A 66 7.32 4.38 1.03
CA ALA A 66 7.78 4.33 -0.36
C ALA A 66 9.11 5.10 -0.58
N GLY A 67 9.52 5.95 0.36
CA GLY A 67 10.70 6.82 0.22
C GLY A 67 10.43 8.02 -0.70
N THR A 68 9.22 8.56 -0.66
CA THR A 68 8.79 9.71 -1.47
C THR A 68 7.85 10.63 -0.68
N ILE A 69 7.22 11.59 -1.36
CA ILE A 69 6.22 12.52 -0.85
C ILE A 69 4.81 12.16 -1.32
N SER A 70 3.81 12.60 -0.58
CA SER A 70 2.38 12.33 -0.82
C SER A 70 1.90 12.76 -2.20
N TYR A 71 2.47 13.84 -2.74
CA TYR A 71 2.15 14.33 -4.09
C TYR A 71 2.50 13.30 -5.18
N GLU A 72 3.63 12.60 -5.06
CA GLU A 72 4.02 11.58 -6.04
C GLU A 72 3.04 10.40 -6.01
N LEU A 73 2.58 9.97 -4.84
CA LEU A 73 1.59 8.89 -4.75
C LEU A 73 0.27 9.24 -5.43
N LEU A 74 -0.19 10.49 -5.31
CA LEU A 74 -1.44 10.95 -5.92
C LEU A 74 -1.31 11.13 -7.45
N THR A 75 -0.16 11.63 -7.90
CA THR A 75 0.06 11.98 -9.32
C THR A 75 0.59 10.82 -10.16
N ALA A 76 1.20 9.80 -9.54
CA ALA A 76 1.66 8.59 -10.22
C ALA A 76 0.53 7.59 -10.55
N LEU A 77 -0.72 7.86 -10.14
CA LEU A 77 -1.86 7.00 -10.44
C LEU A 77 -2.19 7.00 -11.94
N GLY A 78 -1.78 5.93 -12.61
CA GLY A 78 -2.01 5.72 -14.04
C GLY A 78 -3.48 5.50 -14.43
N ALA A 79 -3.69 5.26 -15.72
CA ALA A 79 -5.03 5.13 -16.32
C ALA A 79 -5.82 3.88 -15.87
N ARG A 80 -5.15 2.86 -15.29
CA ARG A 80 -5.81 1.64 -14.80
C ARG A 80 -6.71 1.88 -13.57
N VAL A 81 -6.50 2.98 -12.86
CA VAL A 81 -7.26 3.31 -11.64
C VAL A 81 -8.54 4.03 -11.99
N ILE A 82 -9.68 3.41 -11.68
CA ILE A 82 -11.00 3.99 -11.89
C ILE A 82 -11.22 5.13 -10.90
N ARG A 83 -11.50 6.33 -11.43
CA ARG A 83 -11.81 7.51 -10.62
C ARG A 83 -13.33 7.60 -10.42
N ARG A 84 -13.76 7.67 -9.16
CA ARG A 84 -15.17 7.87 -8.78
C ARG A 84 -15.28 9.19 -8.04
N TYR A 85 -16.01 10.14 -8.61
CA TYR A 85 -16.24 11.44 -8.02
C TYR A 85 -17.52 11.40 -7.20
N ARG A 86 -17.40 11.73 -5.91
CA ARG A 86 -18.55 11.95 -5.03
C ARG A 86 -18.72 13.45 -4.89
N GLY A 87 -19.84 13.98 -5.36
CA GLY A 87 -20.19 15.38 -5.17
C GLY A 87 -20.47 15.69 -3.70
N PRO A 88 -20.65 16.96 -3.34
CA PRO A 88 -21.24 17.31 -2.05
C PRO A 88 -22.62 16.64 -1.94
N ALA A 89 -22.95 16.19 -0.72
CA ALA A 89 -24.27 15.65 -0.39
C ALA A 89 -25.36 16.71 -0.55
#